data_AF-A0A5B6ZBE2-F1
#
_entry.id   AF-A0A5B6ZBE2-F1
#
_cell.length_a   1.000
_cell.length_b   1.000
_cell.length_c   1.000
_cell.angle_alpha   90.00
_cell.angle_beta   90.00
_cell.angle_gamma   90.00
#
_symmetry.space_group_name_H-M   'P 1'
#
loop_
_entity.id
_entity.type
_entity.pdbx_description
1 polymer ?
#
loop_
_entity_poly.entity_id
_entity_poly.type
_entity_poly.pdbx_seq_one_letter_code
_entity_poly.pdbx_strand_id
1 'polypeptide(L)'
;RGLIDLVFSWSVADVLNKDLYKGKVGQIPKIFLSTDDYMKSFIYPLIEETHADLFSKMTTVSRAPTREILAIGKSKDFKPPKELYYTISLKNVRDIESDKGMYEPEVGDLIALTEVRPKCIDDLNRPKRPYLVALVQGYRDGTSDILQILS
;
A
#
# COMPACT_ATOMS: atom_id res chain seq x y z
N ARG A 1 11.91 -8.17 5.37
CA ARG A 1 10.94 -7.32 4.64
C ARG A 1 11.56 -7.05 3.27
N GLY A 2 11.14 -7.79 2.24
CA GLY A 2 11.79 -7.76 0.92
C GLY A 2 10.95 -6.95 -0.06
N LEU A 3 9.86 -7.56 -0.53
CA LEU A 3 8.93 -6.91 -1.45
C LEU A 3 8.25 -5.67 -0.84
N ILE A 4 7.86 -5.71 0.43
CA ILE A 4 7.23 -4.56 1.10
C ILE A 4 8.16 -3.34 1.12
N ASP A 5 9.43 -3.55 1.49
CA ASP A 5 10.43 -2.47 1.53
C ASP A 5 10.67 -1.89 0.12
N LEU A 6 10.62 -2.74 -0.91
CA LEU A 6 10.70 -2.31 -2.30
C LEU A 6 9.47 -1.48 -2.71
N VAL A 7 8.26 -1.96 -2.41
CA VAL A 7 7.01 -1.23 -2.73
C VAL A 7 6.98 0.13 -2.04
N PHE A 8 7.40 0.21 -0.77
CA PHE A 8 7.46 1.46 -0.02
C PHE A 8 8.56 2.41 -0.53
N SER A 9 9.56 1.89 -1.26
CA SER A 9 10.62 2.72 -1.84
C SER A 9 10.21 3.42 -3.13
N TRP A 10 9.13 3.01 -3.79
CA TRP A 10 8.67 3.62 -5.03
C TRP A 10 8.08 5.00 -4.80
N SER A 11 8.60 5.98 -5.52
CA SER A 11 7.95 7.29 -5.65
C SER A 11 6.72 7.20 -6.56
N VAL A 12 5.88 8.24 -6.56
CA VAL A 12 4.77 8.35 -7.54
C VAL A 12 5.30 8.26 -8.96
N ALA A 13 6.45 8.85 -9.25
CA ALA A 13 7.06 8.80 -10.57
C ALA A 13 7.50 7.38 -10.94
N ASP A 14 8.03 6.62 -9.98
CA ASP A 14 8.39 5.21 -10.19
C ASP A 14 7.13 4.38 -10.45
N VAL A 15 6.10 4.51 -9.62
CA VAL A 15 4.82 3.82 -9.81
C VAL A 15 4.23 4.14 -11.18
N LEU A 16 4.30 5.39 -11.64
CA LEU A 16 3.75 5.81 -12.94
C LEU A 16 4.64 5.51 -14.15
N ASN A 17 5.84 5.02 -13.92
CA ASN A 17 6.74 4.61 -15.00
C ASN A 17 6.45 3.17 -15.42
N LYS A 18 5.64 3.00 -16.48
CA LYS A 18 5.36 1.68 -17.08
C LYS A 18 6.61 0.90 -17.50
N ASP A 19 7.71 1.59 -17.76
CA ASP A 19 8.96 0.98 -18.20
C ASP A 19 9.95 0.78 -17.03
N LEU A 20 9.54 0.96 -15.76
CA LEU A 20 10.43 0.89 -14.59
C LEU A 20 11.26 -0.40 -14.54
N TYR A 21 10.65 -1.53 -14.89
CA TYR A 21 11.29 -2.85 -14.90
C TYR A 21 11.51 -3.42 -16.32
N LYS A 22 11.40 -2.59 -17.35
CA LYS A 22 11.59 -3.03 -18.74
C LYS A 22 12.98 -3.64 -18.94
N GLY A 23 13.01 -4.81 -19.56
CA GLY A 23 14.25 -5.55 -19.80
C GLY A 23 14.85 -6.23 -18.56
N LYS A 24 14.21 -6.13 -17.37
CA LYS A 24 14.58 -6.90 -16.18
C LYS A 24 13.84 -8.23 -16.10
N VAL A 25 12.63 -8.31 -16.67
CA VAL A 25 11.86 -9.54 -16.80
C VAL A 25 12.44 -10.39 -17.93
N GLY A 26 13.13 -11.48 -17.57
CA GLY A 26 13.63 -12.46 -18.50
C GLY A 26 12.62 -13.58 -18.80
N GLN A 27 12.89 -14.39 -19.82
CA GLN A 27 12.11 -15.59 -20.08
C GLN A 27 12.29 -16.58 -18.92
N ILE A 28 11.17 -17.03 -18.33
CA ILE A 28 11.19 -18.03 -17.27
C ILE A 28 11.68 -19.38 -17.85
N PRO A 29 12.73 -19.99 -17.30
CA PRO A 29 13.21 -21.30 -17.73
C PRO A 29 12.14 -22.38 -17.59
N LYS A 30 12.20 -23.40 -18.45
CA LYS A 30 11.34 -24.58 -18.33
C LYS A 30 11.85 -25.61 -17.31
N ILE A 31 13.13 -25.54 -16.98
CA ILE A 31 13.83 -26.47 -16.08
C ILE A 31 14.73 -25.63 -15.17
N PHE A 32 14.77 -26.00 -13.89
CA PHE A 32 15.54 -25.33 -12.87
C PHE A 32 16.55 -26.30 -12.28
N LEU A 33 17.77 -25.83 -12.04
CA LEU A 33 18.86 -26.65 -11.50
C LEU A 33 18.79 -26.76 -9.97
N SER A 34 18.07 -25.84 -9.32
CA SER A 34 17.85 -25.83 -7.88
C SER A 34 16.59 -25.03 -7.53
N THR A 35 16.13 -25.18 -6.28
CA THR A 35 15.06 -24.35 -5.72
C THR A 35 15.45 -22.87 -5.71
N ASP A 36 16.73 -22.54 -5.47
CA ASP A 36 17.18 -21.15 -5.47
C ASP A 36 17.10 -20.52 -6.87
N ASP A 37 17.46 -21.28 -7.91
CA ASP A 37 17.36 -20.82 -9.30
C ASP A 37 15.89 -20.63 -9.71
N TYR A 38 15.01 -21.53 -9.26
CA TYR A 38 13.57 -21.38 -9.39
C TYR A 38 13.11 -20.07 -8.75
N MET A 39 13.36 -19.87 -7.45
CA MET A 39 12.88 -18.70 -6.71
C MET A 39 13.42 -17.39 -7.32
N LYS A 40 14.70 -17.36 -7.72
CA LYS A 40 15.32 -16.19 -8.36
C LYS A 40 14.67 -15.83 -9.70
N SER A 41 14.24 -16.83 -10.47
CA SER A 41 13.60 -16.59 -11.77
C SER A 41 12.28 -15.82 -11.70
N PHE A 42 11.59 -15.88 -10.54
CA PHE A 42 10.31 -15.21 -10.32
C PHE A 42 10.43 -13.84 -9.63
N ILE A 43 11.63 -13.40 -9.21
CA ILE A 43 11.80 -12.13 -8.50
C ILE A 43 11.31 -10.96 -9.35
N TYR A 44 11.85 -10.78 -10.57
CA TYR A 44 11.44 -9.68 -11.44
C TYR A 44 10.02 -9.82 -12.01
N PRO A 45 9.55 -11.01 -12.42
CA PRO A 45 8.13 -11.20 -12.75
C PRO A 45 7.19 -10.75 -11.64
N LEU A 46 7.43 -11.15 -10.39
CA LEU A 46 6.60 -10.76 -9.25
C LEU A 46 6.63 -9.25 -9.00
N ILE A 47 7.81 -8.64 -9.10
CA ILE A 47 7.98 -7.19 -8.92
C ILE A 47 7.24 -6.42 -10.02
N GLU A 48 7.36 -6.85 -11.28
CA GLU A 48 6.72 -6.19 -12.42
C GLU A 48 5.19 -6.36 -12.37
N GLU A 49 4.69 -7.54 -12.02
CA GLU A 49 3.26 -7.77 -11.82
C GLU A 49 2.69 -6.91 -10.68
N THR A 50 3.39 -6.85 -9.55
CA THR A 50 3.00 -6.01 -8.40
C THR A 50 3.01 -4.53 -8.77
N HIS A 51 4.03 -4.09 -9.52
CA HIS A 51 4.14 -2.72 -10.00
C HIS A 51 3.01 -2.37 -10.99
N ALA A 52 2.71 -3.28 -11.93
CA ALA A 52 1.65 -3.09 -12.92
C ALA A 52 0.25 -3.00 -12.28
N ASP A 53 -0.05 -3.82 -11.27
CA ASP A 53 -1.32 -3.73 -10.53
C ASP A 53 -1.39 -2.41 -9.75
N LEU A 54 -0.33 -2.04 -9.04
CA LEU A 54 -0.28 -0.76 -8.31
C LEU A 54 -0.43 0.44 -9.25
N PHE A 55 0.24 0.43 -10.40
CA PHE A 55 0.09 1.44 -11.45
C PHE A 55 -1.38 1.58 -11.86
N SER A 56 -2.03 0.45 -12.18
CA SER A 56 -3.43 0.41 -12.58
C SER A 56 -4.35 1.02 -11.52
N LYS A 57 -4.19 0.65 -10.24
CA LYS A 57 -4.97 1.22 -9.13
C LYS A 57 -4.73 2.71 -8.96
N MET A 58 -3.49 3.17 -9.03
CA MET A 58 -3.14 4.59 -8.88
C MET A 58 -3.79 5.47 -9.96
N THR A 59 -3.92 4.98 -11.21
CA THR A 59 -4.63 5.74 -12.26
C THR A 59 -6.11 6.00 -11.96
N THR A 60 -6.71 5.23 -11.04
CA THR A 60 -8.12 5.35 -10.64
C THR A 60 -8.31 5.84 -9.21
N VAL A 61 -7.25 6.38 -8.57
CA VAL A 61 -7.24 6.74 -7.16
C VAL A 61 -8.33 7.75 -6.76
N SER A 62 -8.76 8.62 -7.67
CA SER A 62 -9.84 9.59 -7.43
C SER A 62 -11.21 8.94 -7.15
N ARG A 63 -11.38 7.69 -7.59
CA ARG A 63 -12.58 6.88 -7.41
C ARG A 63 -12.40 5.80 -6.35
N ALA A 64 -11.23 5.70 -5.73
CA ALA A 64 -10.98 4.73 -4.67
C ALA A 64 -11.94 4.97 -3.50
N PRO A 65 -12.40 3.89 -2.82
CA PRO A 65 -13.15 4.04 -1.59
C PRO A 65 -12.25 4.66 -0.52
N THR A 66 -12.85 5.39 0.42
CA THR A 66 -12.10 6.12 1.46
C THR A 66 -12.72 5.90 2.83
N ARG A 67 -11.93 6.06 3.89
CA ARG A 67 -12.41 6.09 5.27
C ARG A 67 -11.68 7.17 6.05
N GLU A 68 -12.45 7.91 6.84
CA GLU A 68 -11.94 9.03 7.64
C GLU A 68 -11.15 8.50 8.85
N ILE A 69 -9.96 9.08 9.06
CA ILE A 69 -9.09 8.78 10.19
C ILE A 69 -9.31 9.87 11.24
N LEU A 70 -9.70 9.47 12.45
CA LEU A 70 -9.95 10.36 13.57
C LEU A 70 -8.66 10.66 14.36
N ALA A 71 -7.80 9.65 14.51
CA ALA A 71 -6.57 9.77 15.27
C ALA A 71 -5.52 8.77 14.78
N ILE A 72 -4.24 9.14 14.97
CA ILE A 72 -3.09 8.30 14.70
C ILE A 72 -2.21 8.29 15.95
N GLY A 73 -1.80 7.09 16.38
CA GLY A 73 -0.92 6.88 17.52
C GLY A 73 0.20 5.91 17.17
N LYS A 74 1.32 5.96 17.90
CA LYS A 74 2.37 4.94 17.78
C LYS A 74 1.89 3.63 18.39
N SER A 75 2.16 2.51 17.72
CA SER A 75 1.94 1.18 18.28
C SER A 75 2.91 0.90 19.44
N LYS A 76 2.55 -0.05 20.30
CA LYS A 76 3.50 -0.68 21.25
C LYS A 76 4.73 -1.27 20.54
N ASP A 77 4.54 -1.71 19.30
CA ASP A 77 5.58 -2.32 18.46
C ASP A 77 6.40 -1.29 17.66
N PHE A 78 6.18 0.01 17.88
CA PHE A 78 6.90 1.07 17.18
C PHE A 78 8.39 1.08 17.56
N LYS A 79 9.27 0.62 16.67
CA LYS A 79 10.73 0.64 16.85
C LYS A 79 11.44 1.18 15.61
N PRO A 80 11.81 2.47 15.60
CA PRO A 80 12.56 3.04 14.49
C PRO A 80 13.97 2.41 14.37
N PRO A 81 14.59 2.44 13.17
CA PRO A 81 14.09 3.10 11.96
C PRO A 81 13.16 2.23 11.10
N LYS A 82 13.07 0.92 11.36
CA LYS A 82 12.36 -0.01 10.47
C LYS A 82 10.94 -0.31 10.91
N GLU A 83 10.68 -0.56 12.19
CA GLU A 83 9.39 -1.03 12.67
C GLU A 83 8.45 0.14 12.99
N LEU A 84 8.06 0.93 11.98
CA LEU A 84 7.18 2.08 12.15
C LEU A 84 5.70 1.65 12.17
N TYR A 85 5.31 0.93 13.22
CA TYR A 85 3.93 0.51 13.43
C TYR A 85 3.09 1.60 14.10
N TYR A 86 1.92 1.86 13.55
CA TYR A 86 0.97 2.84 14.07
C TYR A 86 -0.39 2.21 14.33
N THR A 87 -1.17 2.83 15.21
CA THR A 87 -2.61 2.59 15.36
C THR A 87 -3.37 3.76 14.77
N ILE A 88 -4.35 3.48 13.93
CA ILE A 88 -5.28 4.48 13.42
C ILE A 88 -6.67 4.20 13.98
N SER A 89 -7.34 5.24 14.47
CA SER A 89 -8.74 5.19 14.87
C SER A 89 -9.59 5.68 13.70
N LEU A 90 -10.54 4.87 13.27
CA LEU A 90 -11.39 5.15 12.12
C LEU A 90 -12.75 5.68 12.57
N LYS A 91 -13.37 6.50 11.73
CA LYS A 91 -14.76 6.91 11.95
C LYS A 91 -15.70 5.71 11.85
N ASN A 92 -16.68 5.67 12.75
CA ASN A 92 -17.60 4.54 12.88
C ASN A 92 -18.58 4.48 11.71
N VAL A 93 -18.84 3.28 11.19
CA VAL A 93 -19.75 3.05 10.05
C VAL A 93 -21.19 3.44 10.43
N ARG A 94 -21.56 3.25 11.71
CA ARG A 94 -22.92 3.47 12.23
C ARG A 94 -23.30 4.94 12.35
N ASP A 95 -22.32 5.83 12.34
CA ASP A 95 -22.54 7.28 12.45
C ASP A 95 -22.82 7.94 11.08
N ILE A 96 -22.90 7.14 10.00
CA ILE A 96 -23.03 7.61 8.62
C ILE A 96 -24.24 6.91 7.98
N GLU A 97 -25.36 7.63 7.88
CA GLU A 97 -26.67 7.06 7.50
C GLU A 97 -26.79 6.51 6.06
N SER A 98 -25.77 6.59 5.18
CA SER A 98 -26.02 6.22 3.77
C SER A 98 -24.81 5.97 2.86
N ASP A 99 -23.60 5.68 3.35
CA ASP A 99 -22.44 5.66 2.44
C ASP A 99 -22.16 4.29 1.82
N LYS A 100 -22.89 3.99 0.73
CA LYS A 100 -22.53 2.96 -0.26
C LYS A 100 -21.21 3.37 -0.94
N GLY A 101 -20.09 3.14 -0.28
CA GLY A 101 -18.77 3.51 -0.80
C GLY A 101 -17.65 3.66 0.24
N MET A 102 -17.93 3.42 1.52
CA MET A 102 -16.90 3.49 2.55
C MET A 102 -15.92 2.32 2.44
N TYR A 103 -14.63 2.63 2.56
CA TYR A 103 -13.58 1.62 2.58
C TYR A 103 -13.59 0.85 3.90
N GLU A 104 -13.62 -0.47 3.84
CA GLU A 104 -13.41 -1.35 5.00
C GLU A 104 -11.99 -1.93 4.88
N PRO A 105 -11.05 -1.58 5.77
CA PRO A 105 -9.68 -2.08 5.69
C PRO A 105 -9.59 -3.59 5.96
N GLU A 106 -8.84 -4.29 5.11
CA GLU A 106 -8.49 -5.70 5.27
C GLU A 106 -6.99 -5.89 5.48
N VAL A 107 -6.61 -7.00 6.13
CA VAL A 107 -5.21 -7.34 6.36
C VAL A 107 -4.50 -7.53 5.01
N GLY A 108 -3.40 -6.81 4.81
CA GLY A 108 -2.64 -6.85 3.57
C GLY A 108 -2.99 -5.73 2.58
N ASP A 109 -4.01 -4.92 2.85
CA ASP A 109 -4.32 -3.78 2.01
C ASP A 109 -3.19 -2.74 2.03
N LEU A 110 -2.83 -2.27 0.83
CA LEU A 110 -1.93 -1.14 0.63
C LEU A 110 -2.75 0.14 0.51
N ILE A 111 -2.61 1.03 1.48
CA ILE A 111 -3.41 2.25 1.58
C ILE A 111 -2.57 3.51 1.42
N ALA A 112 -3.20 4.56 0.88
CA ALA A 112 -2.64 5.91 0.85
C ALA A 112 -3.28 6.75 1.96
N LEU A 113 -2.47 7.22 2.90
CA LEU A 113 -2.87 8.20 3.90
C LEU A 113 -2.74 9.59 3.28
N THR A 114 -3.84 10.33 3.27
CA THR A 114 -3.93 11.67 2.66
C THR A 114 -4.63 12.62 3.61
N GLU A 115 -4.22 13.89 3.63
CA GLU A 115 -4.93 14.93 4.40
C GLU A 115 -6.29 15.27 3.79
N VAL A 116 -6.42 15.13 2.47
CA VAL A 116 -7.62 15.45 1.71
C VAL A 116 -7.82 14.38 0.65
N ARG A 117 -9.09 13.98 0.43
CA ARG A 117 -9.45 13.03 -0.63
C ARG A 117 -8.88 13.48 -2.00
N PRO A 118 -8.05 12.65 -2.66
CA PRO A 118 -7.51 12.98 -3.96
C PRO A 118 -8.62 13.01 -5.02
N LYS A 119 -8.57 13.99 -5.93
CA LYS A 119 -9.47 14.15 -7.08
C LYS A 119 -8.80 13.73 -8.39
N CYS A 120 -7.48 13.75 -8.43
CA CYS A 120 -6.67 13.17 -9.49
C CYS A 120 -5.36 12.62 -8.90
N ILE A 121 -4.58 11.93 -9.73
CA ILE A 121 -3.31 11.37 -9.30
C ILE A 121 -2.27 12.43 -8.92
N ASP A 122 -2.30 13.59 -9.59
CA ASP A 122 -1.38 14.70 -9.32
C ASP A 122 -1.55 15.26 -7.90
N ASP A 123 -2.70 15.03 -7.26
CA ASP A 123 -2.94 15.43 -5.87
C ASP A 123 -2.02 14.69 -4.89
N LEU A 124 -1.57 13.48 -5.24
CA LEU A 124 -0.65 12.68 -4.43
C LEU A 124 0.80 13.18 -4.54
N ASN A 125 1.16 13.86 -5.63
CA ASN A 125 2.53 14.34 -5.84
C ASN A 125 2.71 15.83 -5.48
N ARG A 126 1.86 16.38 -4.60
CA ARG A 126 1.92 17.79 -4.21
C ARG A 126 2.99 18.02 -3.13
N PRO A 127 3.99 18.90 -3.36
CA PRO A 127 5.09 19.11 -2.41
C PRO A 127 4.64 19.56 -1.01
N LYS A 128 3.52 20.25 -0.91
CA LYS A 128 2.97 20.77 0.37
C LYS A 128 2.01 19.80 1.07
N ARG A 129 1.63 18.70 0.42
CA ARG A 129 0.66 17.71 0.92
C ARG A 129 1.09 16.32 0.45
N PRO A 130 2.21 15.80 0.98
CA PRO A 130 2.63 14.45 0.65
C PRO A 130 1.60 13.46 1.18
N TYR A 131 1.35 12.40 0.40
CA TYR A 131 0.69 11.21 0.90
C TYR A 131 1.72 10.25 1.49
N LEU A 132 1.27 9.36 2.35
CA LEU A 132 2.09 8.27 2.91
C LEU A 132 1.46 6.94 2.52
N VAL A 133 2.28 5.96 2.15
CA VAL A 133 1.82 4.60 1.90
C VAL A 133 1.92 3.80 3.19
N ALA A 134 0.91 2.99 3.48
CA ALA A 134 0.95 2.07 4.62
C ALA A 134 0.33 0.72 4.25
N LEU A 135 0.76 -0.32 4.95
CA LEU A 135 0.25 -1.67 4.84
C LEU A 135 -0.59 -2.02 6.06
N VAL A 136 -1.84 -2.40 5.83
CA VAL A 136 -2.77 -2.80 6.90
C VAL A 136 -2.33 -4.12 7.51
N GLN A 137 -2.14 -4.14 8.83
CA GLN A 137 -1.76 -5.33 9.59
C GLN A 137 -2.97 -6.02 10.25
N GLY A 138 -4.10 -5.31 10.37
CA GLY A 138 -5.36 -5.80 10.94
C GLY A 138 -5.82 -5.03 12.17
N TYR A 139 -6.97 -5.43 12.69
CA TYR A 139 -7.59 -4.82 13.87
C TYR A 139 -6.93 -5.29 15.16
N ARG A 140 -6.75 -4.36 16.11
CA ARG A 140 -6.24 -4.70 17.44
C ARG A 140 -7.41 -4.95 18.41
N ASP A 141 -7.23 -5.90 19.31
CA ASP A 141 -8.03 -6.09 20.53
C ASP A 141 -9.56 -6.20 20.33
N GLY A 142 -10.02 -6.74 19.20
CA GLY A 142 -11.44 -7.06 18.97
C GLY A 142 -12.37 -5.85 18.77
N THR A 143 -11.82 -4.63 18.76
CA THR A 143 -12.55 -3.41 18.40
C THR A 143 -12.36 -3.12 16.92
N SER A 144 -13.45 -3.07 16.15
CA SER A 144 -13.48 -2.82 14.70
C SER A 144 -13.02 -1.42 14.27
N ASP A 145 -12.64 -0.57 15.23
CA ASP A 145 -12.42 0.85 14.96
C ASP A 145 -10.95 1.25 15.13
N ILE A 146 -10.09 0.34 15.63
CA ILE A 146 -8.65 0.55 15.82
C ILE A 146 -7.86 -0.41 14.93
N LEU A 147 -7.27 0.15 13.88
CA LEU A 147 -6.48 -0.60 12.90
C LEU A 147 -4.98 -0.40 13.18
N GLN A 148 -4.19 -1.47 13.09
CA GLN A 148 -2.74 -1.38 13.06
C GLN A 148 -2.24 -1.31 11.61
N ILE A 149 -1.30 -0.40 11.35
CA ILE A 149 -0.66 -0.23 10.05
C ILE A 149 0.86 -0.23 10.20
N LEU A 150 1.55 -0.64 9.13
CA LEU A 150 2.99 -0.48 8.95
C LEU A 150 3.24 0.60 7.90
N SER A 151 4.07 1.58 8.22
CA SER A 151 4.52 2.62 7.27
C SER A 151 6.04 2.65 7.18
#